data_AF-A0A821MIQ2-F1
#
_entry.id   AF-A0A821MIQ2-F1
#
_cell.length_a   1.000
_cell.length_b   1.000
_cell.length_c   1.000
_cell.angle_alpha   90.00
_cell.angle_beta   90.00
_cell.angle_gamma   90.00
#
_symmetry.space_group_name_H-M   'P 1'
#
loop_
_entity.id
_entity.type
_entity.pdbx_description
1 polymer ?
#
loop_
_entity_poly.entity_id
_entity_poly.type
_entity_poly.pdbx_seq_one_letter_code
_entity_poly.pdbx_strand_id
1 'polypeptide(L)' 'MAEGVRALFYTVIQALPQSLLFFLLFFIFGTLGVELFGKLECSEEQPCSGLNKHAHFKNFCIALL' A
#
# COMPACT_ATOMS: atom_id res chain seq x y z
N MET A 1 -8.18 -14.39 -33.46
CA MET A 1 -9.28 -13.97 -32.56
C MET A 1 -8.68 -13.79 -31.16
N ALA A 2 -8.23 -12.56 -30.82
CA ALA A 2 -7.76 -12.07 -29.49
C ALA A 2 -7.00 -10.71 -29.57
N GLU A 3 -7.01 -10.01 -30.72
CA GLU A 3 -6.21 -8.78 -30.93
C GLU A 3 -6.55 -7.64 -29.96
N GLY A 4 -7.81 -7.50 -29.56
CA GLY A 4 -8.25 -6.44 -28.63
C GLY A 4 -7.70 -6.59 -27.21
N VAL A 5 -7.61 -7.81 -26.69
CA VAL A 5 -7.06 -8.08 -25.34
C VAL A 5 -5.55 -7.87 -25.33
N ARG A 6 -4.88 -8.20 -26.44
CA ARG A 6 -3.44 -8.00 -26.60
C ARG A 6 -3.07 -6.51 -26.67
N ALA A 7 -3.90 -5.69 -27.33
CA ALA A 7 -3.74 -4.24 -27.37
C ALA A 7 -3.91 -3.60 -25.98
N LEU A 8 -4.93 -4.02 -25.23
CA LEU A 8 -5.18 -3.52 -23.88
C LEU A 8 -4.04 -3.89 -22.91
N PHE A 9 -3.55 -5.14 -22.98
CA PHE A 9 -2.42 -5.59 -22.17
C PHE A 9 -1.12 -4.85 -22.52
N TYR A 10 -0.90 -4.51 -23.80
CA TYR A 10 0.23 -3.71 -24.24
C TYR A 10 0.19 -2.28 -23.66
N THR A 11 -1.00 -1.67 -23.61
CA THR A 11 -1.19 -0.36 -22.97
C THR A 11 -0.95 -0.42 -21.46
N VAL A 12 -1.38 -1.49 -20.79
CA VAL A 12 -1.09 -1.72 -19.37
C VAL A 12 0.42 -1.87 -19.14
N ILE A 13 1.11 -2.65 -19.99
CA ILE A 13 2.57 -2.79 -19.92
C ILE A 13 3.30 -1.47 -20.16
N GLN A 14 2.79 -0.65 -21.08
CA GLN A 14 3.35 0.68 -21.35
C GLN A 14 3.09 1.68 -20.20
N ALA A 15 2.02 1.48 -19.41
CA ALA A 15 1.72 2.28 -18.22
C ALA A 15 2.45 1.78 -16.94
N LEU A 16 2.95 0.54 -16.92
CA LEU A 16 3.77 -0.02 -15.82
C LEU A 16 4.92 0.88 -15.36
N PRO A 17 5.75 1.50 -16.24
CA PRO A 17 6.83 2.37 -15.77
C PRO A 17 6.32 3.60 -15.00
N GLN A 18 5.10 4.09 -15.27
CA GLN A 18 4.48 5.17 -14.48
C GLN A 18 3.95 4.64 -13.13
N SER A 19 3.48 3.39 -13.09
CA SER A 19 3.07 2.74 -11.83
C SER A 19 4.23 2.53 -10.85
N LEU A 20 5.48 2.55 -11.32
CA LEU A 20 6.66 2.48 -10.45
C LEU A 20 6.78 3.70 -9.53
N LEU A 21 6.41 4.90 -10.00
CA LEU A 21 6.39 6.10 -9.15
C LEU A 21 5.31 6.01 -8.07
N PHE A 22 4.14 5.44 -8.41
CA PHE A 22 3.08 5.18 -7.46
C PHE A 22 3.54 4.16 -6.40
N PHE A 23 4.14 3.05 -6.82
CA PHE A 23 4.71 2.06 -5.90
C PHE A 23 5.82 2.64 -5.02
N LEU A 24 6.72 3.46 -5.58
CA LEU A 24 7.78 4.14 -4.84
C LEU A 24 7.21 5.06 -3.76
N LEU A 25 6.11 5.76 -4.07
CA LEU A 25 5.42 6.61 -3.12
C LEU A 25 4.86 5.79 -1.94
N PHE A 26 4.13 4.70 -2.19
CA PHE A 26 3.66 3.81 -1.12
C PHE A 26 4.81 3.20 -0.33
N PHE A 27 5.91 2.86 -0.98
CA PHE A 27 7.09 2.30 -0.31
C PHE A 27 7.70 3.29 0.70
N ILE A 28 7.85 4.56 0.31
CA ILE A 28 8.39 5.62 1.18
C ILE A 28 7.43 5.89 2.34
N PHE A 29 6.15 6.12 2.06
CA PHE A 29 5.15 6.42 3.10
C PHE A 29 4.87 5.22 4.02
N GLY A 30 4.87 4.00 3.49
CA GLY A 30 4.71 2.77 4.26
C GLY A 30 5.88 2.54 5.22
N THR A 31 7.12 2.70 4.76
CA THR A 31 8.31 2.58 5.62
C THR A 31 8.34 3.67 6.70
N LEU A 32 8.05 4.92 6.34
CA LEU A 32 7.94 6.01 7.31
C LEU A 32 6.81 5.77 8.32
N GLY A 33 5.66 5.26 7.86
CA GLY A 33 4.53 4.93 8.71
C GLY A 33 4.85 3.85 9.74
N VAL A 34 5.58 2.81 9.35
CA VAL A 34 6.05 1.76 10.27
C VAL A 34 7.05 2.31 11.29
N GLU A 35 7.99 3.15 10.88
CA GLU A 35 8.98 3.73 11.80
C GLU A 35 8.34 4.67 12.84
N LEU A 36 7.38 5.51 12.43
CA LEU A 36 6.72 6.47 13.32
C LEU A 36 5.62 5.85 14.18
N PHE A 37 4.81 4.95 13.60
CA PHE A 37 3.58 4.44 14.22
C PHE A 37 3.62 2.93 14.53
N GLY A 38 4.72 2.22 14.25
CA GLY A 38 4.83 0.78 14.45
C GLY A 38 4.76 0.33 15.92
N LYS A 39 4.99 1.26 16.86
CA LYS A 39 4.87 1.03 18.31
C LYS A 39 3.54 1.49 18.90
N LEU A 40 2.61 1.99 18.08
CA LEU A 40 1.31 2.43 18.56
C LEU A 40 0.48 1.21 18.98
N GLU A 41 0.20 1.08 20.27
CA GLU A 41 -0.68 0.04 20.81
C GLU A 41 -2.09 0.60 21.02
N CYS A 42 -3.03 0.08 20.25
CA CYS A 42 -4.45 0.38 20.34
C CYS A 42 -5.13 -0.75 21.12
N SER A 43 -5.66 -0.43 22.29
CA SER A 43 -6.36 -1.39 23.18
C SER A 43 -7.77 -0.88 23.49
N GLU A 44 -8.63 -1.68 24.12
CA GLU A 44 -9.98 -1.22 24.51
C GLU A 44 -9.92 -0.01 25.47
N GLU A 45 -8.85 0.08 26.27
CA GLU A 45 -8.59 1.18 27.19
C GLU A 45 -7.99 2.42 26.49
N GLN A 46 -7.38 2.23 25.31
CA GLN A 46 -6.76 3.28 24.50
C GLN A 46 -7.21 3.12 23.03
N PRO A 47 -8.47 3.50 22.72
CA PRO A 47 -9.03 3.30 21.40
C PRO A 47 -8.36 4.23 20.38
N CYS A 48 -7.90 3.66 19.27
CA CYS A 48 -7.39 4.44 18.14
C CYS A 48 -8.49 4.64 17.09
N SER A 49 -8.74 5.88 16.70
CA SER A 49 -9.69 6.19 15.63
C SER A 49 -9.11 5.76 14.28
N GLY A 50 -9.70 4.73 13.67
CA GLY A 50 -9.35 4.26 12.33
C GLY A 50 -8.21 3.24 12.26
N LEU A 51 -7.49 2.99 13.36
CA LEU A 51 -6.56 1.86 13.46
C LEU A 51 -7.23 0.68 14.16
N ASN A 52 -7.04 -0.51 13.59
CA ASN A 52 -7.60 -1.74 14.12
C ASN A 52 -6.65 -2.91 13.82
N LYS A 53 -6.95 -4.12 14.31
CA LYS A 53 -6.15 -5.32 14.07
C LYS A 53 -5.87 -5.59 12.59
N HIS A 54 -6.76 -5.14 11.69
CA HIS A 54 -6.63 -5.32 10.24
C HIS A 54 -5.99 -4.13 9.51
N ALA A 55 -5.80 -2.98 10.17
CA ALA A 55 -5.25 -1.75 9.59
C ALA A 55 -4.32 -1.10 10.62
N HIS A 56 -3.03 -1.47 10.56
CA HIS A 56 -2.02 -1.03 11.52
C HIS A 56 -0.60 -0.94 10.91
N PHE A 57 0.25 -0.11 11.51
CA PHE A 57 1.63 0.14 11.06
C PHE A 57 2.69 -0.78 11.68
N LYS A 58 2.29 -1.80 12.42
CA LYS A 58 3.21 -2.81 13.00
C LYS A 58 3.93 -3.66 11.94
N ASN A 59 3.32 -3.84 10.77
CA ASN A 59 3.85 -4.64 9.67
C ASN A 59 3.89 -3.83 8.38
N PHE A 60 5.00 -3.88 7.65
CA PHE A 60 5.17 -3.15 6.38
C PHE A 60 4.10 -3.51 5.35
N CYS A 61 3.75 -4.79 5.19
CA CYS A 61 2.73 -5.20 4.23
C CYS A 61 1.33 -4.67 4.56
N ILE A 62 0.98 -4.50 5.85
CA ILE A 62 -0.32 -3.94 6.25
C ILE A 62 -0.29 -2.41 6.16
N ALA A 63 0.88 -1.78 6.39
CA ALA A 63 1.08 -0.35 6.16
C ALA A 63 1.01 0.05 4.68
N LEU A 64 1.18 -0.90 3.76
CA LEU A 64 1.11 -0.70 2.31
C LEU A 64 -0.29 -0.99 1.72
N LEU A 65 -1.22 -1.54 2.52
CA LEU A 65 -2.52 -2.06 2.09
C LEU A 65 -3.66 -1.10 2.42
#